data_AF-A0A2J8W8T1-F1
#
_entry.id   AF-A0A2J8W8T1-F1
#
_cell.length_a   1.000
_cell.length_b   1.000
_cell.length_c   1.000
_cell.angle_alpha   90.00
_cell.angle_beta   90.00
_cell.angle_gamma   90.00
#
_symmetry.space_group_name_H-M   'P 1'
#
loop_
_entity.id
_entity.type
_entity.pdbx_description
1 polymer ?
#
loop_
_entity_poly.entity_id
_entity_poly.type
_entity_poly.pdbx_seq_one_letter_code
_entity_poly.pdbx_strand_id
1 'polypeptide(L)'
;WDLSEYSYKDPEDQGNLYIDIAVGAPFEGLGKVYIYHSSSKGLLRQPQQVIHGEKLGLPGLATFGYSLSGQMDVDENFYPDLLVGSLSDHIVLLRARPVINIVHKTLVARPAVLDPA
;
A
#
# COMPACT_ATOMS: atom_id res chain seq x y z
N TRP A 1 -6.58 6.72 -24.48
CA TRP A 1 -6.39 5.51 -23.66
C TRP A 1 -7.16 5.75 -22.38
N ASP A 2 -8.26 5.03 -22.19
CA ASP A 2 -9.09 5.11 -20.99
C ASP A 2 -8.55 4.11 -19.96
N LEU A 3 -8.23 4.59 -18.76
CA LEU A 3 -7.69 3.79 -17.66
C LEU A 3 -8.75 3.54 -16.57
N SER A 4 -10.00 3.96 -16.79
CA SER A 4 -11.10 3.81 -15.82
C SER A 4 -11.49 2.35 -15.55
N GLU A 5 -11.13 1.43 -16.44
CA GLU A 5 -11.28 -0.01 -16.25
C GLU A 5 -10.25 -0.61 -15.28
N TYR A 6 -9.14 0.10 -15.04
CA TYR A 6 -8.05 -0.32 -14.13
C TYR A 6 -8.10 0.41 -12.78
N SER A 7 -9.02 1.36 -12.62
CA SER A 7 -9.30 1.99 -11.34
C SER A 7 -10.14 1.05 -10.49
N TYR A 8 -9.77 0.87 -9.23
CA TYR A 8 -10.55 0.12 -8.25
C TYR A 8 -11.98 0.69 -8.18
N LYS A 9 -12.99 -0.19 -8.28
CA LYS A 9 -14.41 0.15 -8.21
C LYS A 9 -15.06 -0.67 -7.11
N ASP A 10 -14.84 -0.26 -5.87
CA ASP A 10 -15.71 -0.69 -4.79
C ASP A 10 -17.01 0.13 -4.84
N PRO A 11 -18.19 -0.51 -4.88
CA PRO A 11 -19.47 0.18 -4.89
C PRO A 11 -19.83 0.86 -3.56
N GLU A 12 -19.14 0.53 -2.46
CA GLU A 12 -19.35 1.10 -1.12
C GLU A 12 -18.15 1.92 -0.60
N ASP A 13 -16.91 1.56 -0.97
CA ASP A 13 -15.71 2.33 -0.64
C ASP A 13 -15.25 3.15 -1.86
N GLN A 14 -15.22 4.47 -1.71
CA GLN A 14 -14.53 5.33 -2.68
C GLN A 14 -13.03 5.17 -2.47
N GLY A 15 -12.47 4.01 -2.83
CA GLY A 15 -11.04 3.87 -3.05
C GLY A 15 -10.54 5.01 -3.93
N ASN A 16 -9.25 5.36 -3.85
CA ASN A 16 -8.73 6.40 -4.73
C ASN A 16 -9.03 5.99 -6.18
N LEU A 17 -9.77 6.82 -6.91
CA LEU A 17 -10.10 6.62 -8.33
C LEU A 17 -8.87 6.73 -9.25
N TYR A 18 -7.68 6.50 -8.68
CA TYR A 18 -6.38 6.79 -9.24
C TYR A 18 -5.47 5.59 -9.01
N ILE A 19 -4.78 5.18 -10.07
CA ILE A 19 -3.87 4.05 -10.04
C ILE A 19 -2.57 4.45 -9.34
N ASP A 20 -2.20 3.70 -8.30
CA ASP A 20 -0.94 3.86 -7.58
C ASP A 20 0.20 3.13 -8.30
N ILE A 21 1.45 3.49 -8.01
CA ILE A 21 2.62 2.86 -8.63
C ILE A 21 3.58 2.28 -7.58
N ALA A 22 4.16 1.13 -7.92
CA ALA A 22 5.25 0.52 -7.19
C ALA A 22 6.56 0.70 -7.98
N VAL A 23 7.62 1.15 -7.31
CA VAL A 23 8.95 1.36 -7.90
C VAL A 23 9.99 0.57 -7.12
N GLY A 24 10.69 -0.34 -7.78
CA GLY A 24 11.77 -1.13 -7.20
C GLY A 24 13.09 -0.35 -7.14
N ALA A 25 13.81 -0.51 -6.03
CA ALA A 25 15.18 -0.06 -5.84
C ALA A 25 16.04 -1.24 -5.36
N PRO A 26 16.32 -2.22 -6.25
CA PRO A 26 16.95 -3.49 -5.86
C PRO A 26 18.35 -3.32 -5.26
N PHE A 27 19.05 -2.22 -5.53
CA PHE A 27 20.42 -2.00 -5.06
C PHE A 27 20.51 -1.10 -3.81
N GLU A 28 19.39 -0.72 -3.19
CA GLU A 28 19.40 -0.03 -1.91
C GLU A 28 19.34 -1.05 -0.75
N GLY A 29 20.49 -1.36 -0.16
CA GLY A 29 20.58 -2.36 0.91
C GLY A 29 20.31 -3.77 0.34
N LEU A 30 19.41 -4.53 0.96
CA LEU A 30 18.90 -5.81 0.43
C LEU A 30 17.84 -5.62 -0.67
N GLY A 31 17.51 -4.37 -0.99
CA GLY A 31 16.52 -3.97 -1.96
C GLY A 31 15.27 -3.40 -1.31
N LYS A 32 14.58 -2.50 -2.00
CA LYS A 32 13.35 -1.84 -1.52
C LYS A 32 12.30 -1.76 -2.61
N VAL A 33 11.05 -1.62 -2.18
CA VAL A 33 9.94 -1.21 -3.04
C VAL A 33 9.27 0.03 -2.44
N TYR A 34 9.13 1.05 -3.27
CA TYR A 34 8.45 2.30 -2.94
C TYR A 34 7.04 2.29 -3.52
N ILE A 35 6.04 2.60 -2.70
CA ILE A 35 4.65 2.76 -3.13
C ILE A 35 4.33 4.24 -3.17
N TYR A 36 3.96 4.74 -4.34
CA TYR A 36 3.52 6.12 -4.54
C TYR A 36 2.05 6.13 -4.90
N HIS A 37 1.28 6.91 -4.14
CA HIS A 37 -0.12 7.10 -4.42
C HIS A 37 -0.33 8.17 -5.48
N SER A 38 -1.33 7.94 -6.32
CA SER A 38 -1.86 8.93 -7.24
C SER A 38 -3.02 9.70 -6.63
N SER A 39 -3.26 10.90 -7.16
CA SER A 39 -4.35 11.77 -6.74
C SER A 39 -4.97 12.48 -7.94
N SER A 40 -6.03 13.24 -7.70
CA SER A 40 -6.62 14.15 -8.69
C SER A 40 -5.63 15.17 -9.27
N LYS A 41 -4.54 15.44 -8.55
CA LYS A 41 -3.46 16.36 -8.94
C LYS A 41 -2.27 15.64 -9.59
N GLY A 42 -2.41 14.34 -9.86
CA GLY A 42 -1.34 13.47 -10.33
C GLY A 42 -0.61 12.74 -9.21
N LEU A 43 0.57 12.20 -9.54
CA LEU A 43 1.39 11.39 -8.66
C LEU A 43 1.96 12.19 -7.48
N LEU A 44 1.83 11.68 -6.26
CA LEU A 44 2.47 12.26 -5.09
C LEU A 44 3.98 12.03 -5.16
N ARG A 45 4.79 13.07 -4.91
CA ARG A 45 6.26 12.99 -5.05
C ARG A 45 6.96 12.23 -3.93
N GLN A 46 6.29 12.04 -2.80
CA GLN A 46 6.81 11.27 -1.67
C GLN A 46 6.12 9.92 -1.65
N PRO A 47 6.84 8.82 -1.36
CA PRO A 47 6.23 7.50 -1.22
C PRO A 47 5.41 7.45 0.06
N GLN A 48 4.24 6.81 0.01
CA GLN A 48 3.34 6.60 1.15
C GLN A 48 3.73 5.37 1.94
N GLN A 49 4.41 4.41 1.29
CA GLN A 49 4.95 3.23 1.92
C GLN A 49 6.31 2.88 1.32
N VAL A 50 7.23 2.44 2.17
CA VAL A 50 8.52 1.87 1.77
C VAL A 50 8.64 0.48 2.38
N ILE A 51 8.83 -0.50 1.51
CA ILE A 51 8.93 -1.91 1.87
C ILE A 51 10.41 -2.28 1.76
N HIS A 52 11.02 -2.52 2.91
CA HIS A 52 12.44 -2.79 3.05
C HIS A 52 12.68 -4.30 3.01
N GLY A 53 13.52 -4.78 2.10
CA GLY A 53 13.91 -6.19 2.03
C GLY A 53 14.49 -6.69 3.36
N GLU A 54 15.24 -5.84 4.07
CA GLU A 54 15.82 -6.17 5.39
C GLU A 54 14.77 -6.52 6.43
N LYS A 55 13.58 -5.90 6.37
CA LYS A 55 12.50 -6.12 7.34
C LYS A 55 11.73 -7.41 7.08
N LEU A 56 11.97 -8.09 5.95
CA LEU A 56 11.34 -9.36 5.63
C LEU A 56 11.99 -10.53 6.39
N GLY A 57 13.21 -10.36 6.90
CA GLY A 57 13.90 -11.40 7.68
C GLY A 57 14.21 -12.68 6.90
N LEU A 58 14.28 -12.58 5.57
CA LEU A 58 14.54 -13.71 4.67
C LEU A 58 16.06 -13.91 4.50
N PRO A 59 16.63 -15.03 4.96
CA PRO A 59 18.07 -15.28 4.82
C PRO A 59 18.48 -15.38 3.35
N GLY A 60 19.56 -14.69 2.97
CA GLY A 60 20.07 -14.72 1.59
C GLY A 60 19.29 -13.83 0.61
N LEU A 61 18.28 -13.09 1.08
CA LEU A 61 17.61 -12.10 0.24
C LEU A 61 18.58 -10.98 -0.17
N ALA A 62 18.66 -10.72 -1.46
CA ALA A 62 19.32 -9.57 -2.05
C ALA A 62 18.51 -9.11 -3.27
N THR A 63 18.72 -7.88 -3.75
CA THR A 63 18.04 -7.37 -4.95
C THR A 63 16.50 -7.43 -4.91
N PHE A 64 15.91 -7.32 -3.71
CA PHE A 64 14.47 -7.24 -3.54
C PHE A 64 13.90 -6.03 -4.30
N GLY A 65 12.88 -6.24 -5.13
CA GLY A 65 12.34 -5.19 -5.99
C GLY A 65 12.94 -5.17 -7.40
N TYR A 66 13.66 -6.23 -7.82
CA TYR A 66 14.21 -6.32 -9.17
C TYR A 66 13.12 -6.47 -10.24
N SER A 67 12.07 -7.23 -9.94
CA SER A 67 10.88 -7.37 -10.78
C SER A 67 9.62 -7.22 -9.93
N LEU A 68 8.55 -6.74 -10.57
CA LEU A 68 7.27 -6.46 -9.93
C LEU A 68 6.13 -7.01 -10.80
N SER A 69 5.12 -7.58 -10.17
CA SER A 69 3.85 -7.93 -10.81
C SER A 69 2.71 -7.64 -9.83
N GLY A 70 1.68 -6.91 -10.26
CA GLY A 70 0.56 -6.55 -9.40
C GLY A 70 -0.77 -6.63 -10.14
N GLN A 71 -1.78 -5.90 -9.65
CA GLN A 71 -3.13 -5.81 -10.23
C GLN A 71 -4.02 -7.07 -10.09
N MET A 72 -3.56 -8.08 -9.36
CA MET A 72 -4.35 -9.28 -9.07
C MET A 72 -4.57 -9.35 -7.56
N ASP A 73 -5.83 -9.45 -7.15
CA ASP A 73 -6.22 -9.81 -5.81
C ASP A 73 -6.17 -11.34 -5.68
N VAL A 74 -5.29 -11.87 -4.83
CA VAL A 74 -5.08 -13.31 -4.69
C VAL A 74 -5.82 -13.92 -3.51
N ASP A 75 -6.38 -13.09 -2.62
CA ASP A 75 -7.04 -13.53 -1.40
C ASP A 75 -8.50 -13.07 -1.29
N GLU A 76 -9.05 -12.53 -2.38
CA GLU A 76 -10.45 -12.13 -2.54
C GLU A 76 -10.86 -11.04 -1.53
N ASN A 77 -9.90 -10.20 -1.11
CA ASN A 77 -10.17 -9.09 -0.20
C ASN A 77 -10.56 -7.80 -0.93
N PHE A 78 -10.63 -7.85 -2.26
CA PHE A 78 -10.88 -6.80 -3.24
C PHE A 78 -9.70 -5.84 -3.49
N TYR A 79 -8.63 -5.86 -2.72
CA TYR A 79 -7.48 -4.99 -2.95
C TYR A 79 -6.38 -5.74 -3.74
N PRO A 80 -5.83 -5.15 -4.81
CA PRO A 80 -4.83 -5.82 -5.63
C PRO A 80 -3.52 -6.01 -4.85
N ASP A 81 -2.96 -7.22 -4.94
CA ASP A 81 -1.71 -7.59 -4.29
C ASP A 81 -0.48 -7.30 -5.17
N LEU A 82 0.71 -7.41 -4.57
CA LEU A 82 1.99 -7.17 -5.24
C LEU A 82 2.94 -8.34 -5.04
N LEU A 83 3.36 -8.98 -6.14
CA LEU A 83 4.49 -9.89 -6.21
C LEU A 83 5.78 -9.10 -6.45
N VAL A 84 6.81 -9.38 -5.65
CA VAL A 84 8.12 -8.76 -5.75
C VAL A 84 9.18 -9.84 -5.92
N GLY A 85 9.88 -9.80 -7.05
CA GLY A 85 10.99 -10.70 -7.35
C GLY A 85 12.35 -10.15 -6.93
N SER A 86 13.28 -11.08 -6.81
CA SER A 86 14.68 -10.84 -6.48
C SER A 86 15.57 -11.76 -7.34
N LEU A 87 16.80 -11.35 -7.62
CA LEU A 87 17.81 -12.16 -8.30
C LEU A 87 18.51 -13.17 -7.38
N SER A 88 18.11 -13.26 -6.11
CA SER A 88 18.68 -14.20 -5.13
C SER A 88 17.75 -15.38 -4.87
N ASP A 89 17.03 -15.86 -5.88
CA ASP A 89 16.07 -16.98 -5.80
C ASP A 89 14.90 -16.78 -4.82
N HIS A 90 14.48 -15.52 -4.62
CA HIS A 90 13.35 -15.17 -3.77
C HIS A 90 12.24 -14.48 -4.56
N ILE A 91 10.99 -14.82 -4.23
CA ILE A 91 9.78 -14.11 -4.64
C ILE A 91 8.92 -13.90 -3.38
N VAL A 92 8.40 -12.70 -3.21
CA VAL A 92 7.61 -12.30 -2.05
C VAL A 92 6.23 -11.82 -2.52
N LEU A 93 5.18 -12.41 -1.95
CA LEU A 93 3.81 -11.91 -2.09
C LEU A 93 3.51 -10.92 -0.97
N LEU A 94 3.13 -9.70 -1.34
CA LEU A 94 2.70 -8.64 -0.44
C LEU A 94 1.21 -8.44 -0.62
N ARG A 95 0.45 -8.85 0.39
CA ARG A 95 -1.01 -8.69 0.37
C ARG A 95 -1.44 -7.31 0.82
N ALA A 96 -2.34 -6.70 0.04
CA ALA A 96 -2.98 -5.45 0.42
C ALA A 96 -3.91 -5.68 1.62
N ARG A 97 -4.24 -4.60 2.34
CA ARG A 97 -5.17 -4.67 3.48
C ARG A 97 -6.33 -3.71 3.23
N PRO A 98 -7.56 -4.11 3.57
CA PRO A 98 -8.70 -3.21 3.54
C PRO A 98 -8.47 -1.95 4.37
N VAL A 99 -8.89 -0.80 3.83
CA VAL A 99 -8.74 0.52 4.46
C VAL A 99 -10.09 0.95 5.02
N ILE A 100 -10.13 1.25 6.32
CA ILE A 100 -11.36 1.72 6.97
C ILE A 100 -11.28 3.24 7.18
N ASN A 101 -12.14 3.97 6.48
CA ASN A 101 -12.26 5.42 6.59
C ASN A 101 -13.24 5.81 7.72
N ILE A 102 -12.70 6.26 8.87
CA ILE A 102 -13.54 6.77 9.98
C ILE A 102 -13.86 8.24 9.74
N VAL A 103 -15.00 8.50 9.09
CA VAL A 103 -15.50 9.85 8.75
C VAL A 103 -16.15 10.59 9.92
N HIS A 104 -16.85 9.88 10.81
CA HIS A 104 -17.54 10.49 11.95
C HIS A 104 -16.87 10.09 13.26
N LYS A 105 -16.22 11.05 13.92
CA LYS A 105 -15.61 10.88 15.24
C LYS A 105 -16.28 11.84 16.22
N THR A 106 -17.23 11.32 16.98
CA THR A 106 -17.89 12.09 18.04
C THR A 106 -17.44 11.57 19.40
N LEU A 107 -16.79 12.41 20.18
CA LEU A 107 -16.48 12.14 21.58
C LEU A 107 -17.30 13.10 22.45
N VAL A 108 -18.19 12.56 23.27
CA VAL A 108 -18.99 13.34 24.22
C VAL A 108 -18.65 12.88 25.64
N ALA A 109 -18.03 13.75 26.42
CA ALA A 109 -17.81 13.52 27.85
C ALA A 109 -18.98 14.05 28.67
N ARG A 110 -19.45 13.28 29.68
CA ARG A 110 -20.46 13.73 30.65
C ARG A 110 -20.08 13.29 32.08
N PRO A 111 -20.14 14.20 33.07
CA PRO A 111 -20.57 15.60 32.95
C PRO A 111 -19.50 16.45 32.23
N ALA A 112 -19.95 17.44 31.47
CA ALA A 112 -19.05 18.39 30.80
C ALA A 112 -18.31 19.31 31.80
N VAL A 113 -18.79 19.36 33.05
CA VAL A 113 -18.22 20.14 34.15
C VAL A 113 -17.98 19.18 35.32
N LEU A 114 -16.75 19.14 35.80
CA LEU A 114 -16.37 18.44 37.03
C LEU A 114 -16.18 19.50 38.11
N ASP A 115 -16.96 19.39 39.19
CA ASP A 115 -16.82 20.23 40.38
C ASP A 115 -15.73 19.64 41.29
N PRO A 116 -14.64 20.38 41.59
CA PRO A 116 -13.54 19.88 42.41
C PRO A 116 -13.72 20.06 43.92
N ALA A 117 -14.92 20.43 44.39
CA ALA A 117 -15.19 20.70 45.81
C ALA A 117 -14.94 19.51 46.76
#